data_AF-A5IN53-F1
#
_entry.id   AF-A5IN53-F1
#
_cell.length_a   1.000
_cell.length_b   1.000
_cell.length_c   1.000
_cell.angle_alpha   90.00
_cell.angle_beta   90.00
_cell.angle_gamma   90.00
#
_symmetry.space_group_name_H-M   'P 1'
#
loop_
_entity.id
_entity.type
_entity.pdbx_description
1 polymer ?
#
loop_
_entity_poly.entity_id
_entity_poly.type
_entity_poly.pdbx_seq_one_letter_code
_entity_poly.pdbx_strand_id
1 'polypeptide(L)'
;MKGSALVFALLVMILMSAVFLVTLSVYKKVERDYITELKKIMVFNVTRSTLETVYEYLKSKPDKLRAYLGEFQAELKEFPGTVKLVLSEIGEDNYKLTCTSVLDEFTDTQTIVFRKKSNLFSYAVVALGKLNLSNVAEIYGNVLYRGESKLSVPNNFVLNGNLIVEKAELELSNNAVITGNVEVQNSNLTMSNKSRIGSPDKPSIVKVKENVVLRNNSELYGDVYAGGNVESSGTISGQTFENRDDIAFSNPPNFPPPEIPNDLPSPSGELVLWHREQTLTSGTYSYSAVKVQEKSKLIVDTSNSDVILRVGELNVDIDGIIEVKGSNNLIIYVDQKVTFSNNAEFKTPDGGKVFIVSDKNVDISFSNNSSIENLYIYAPGAKVTFSNNASFKGSVVAGDVSLSNNAEFVEPQSVPVEVSGESSADFEIVEWGKD
;
A
#
# COMPACT_ATOMS: atom_id res chain seq x y z
N MET A 1 84.67 46.72 16.82
CA MET A 1 84.00 45.54 16.22
C MET A 1 83.28 44.62 17.22
N LYS A 2 83.44 44.74 18.55
CA LYS A 2 82.75 43.85 19.51
C LYS A 2 81.25 44.18 19.76
N GLY A 3 80.81 45.41 19.49
CA GLY A 3 79.41 45.83 19.69
C GLY A 3 78.43 45.36 18.60
N SER A 4 78.87 45.18 17.36
CA SER A 4 78.00 44.79 16.24
C SER A 4 77.55 43.33 16.31
N ALA A 5 78.39 42.44 16.85
CA ALA A 5 78.06 41.03 17.03
C ALA A 5 76.92 40.82 18.04
N LEU A 6 76.90 41.60 19.13
CA LEU A 6 75.85 41.54 20.15
C LEU A 6 74.50 42.01 19.59
N VAL A 7 74.50 43.12 18.84
CA VAL A 7 73.29 43.67 18.21
C VAL A 7 72.73 42.69 17.18
N PHE A 8 73.59 42.06 16.37
CA PHE A 8 73.16 41.03 15.42
C PHE A 8 72.58 39.80 16.11
N ALA A 9 73.23 39.30 17.16
CA ALA A 9 72.73 38.17 17.94
C ALA A 9 71.37 38.48 18.60
N LEU A 10 71.19 39.69 19.14
CA LEU A 10 69.92 40.14 19.70
C LEU A 10 68.81 40.19 18.62
N LEU A 11 69.12 40.71 17.44
CA LEU A 11 68.18 40.82 16.34
C LEU A 11 67.75 39.43 15.83
N VAL A 12 68.70 38.49 15.72
CA VAL A 12 68.39 37.09 15.38
C VAL A 12 67.52 36.43 16.46
N MET A 13 67.80 36.65 17.75
CA MET A 13 66.96 36.12 18.84
C MET A 13 65.54 36.69 18.81
N ILE A 14 65.38 38.00 18.55
CA ILE A 14 64.07 38.65 18.40
C ILE A 14 63.32 38.05 17.20
N LEU A 15 63.99 37.89 16.06
CA LEU A 15 63.40 37.30 14.85
C LEU A 15 62.95 35.85 15.10
N MET A 16 63.80 35.03 15.72
CA MET A 16 63.47 33.64 16.06
C MET A 16 62.30 33.56 17.04
N SER A 17 62.25 34.44 18.03
CA SER A 17 61.13 34.52 18.99
C SER A 17 59.82 34.92 18.29
N ALA A 18 59.88 35.88 17.37
CA ALA A 18 58.72 36.30 16.58
C ALA A 18 58.19 35.17 15.68
N VAL A 19 59.09 34.46 14.97
CA VAL A 19 58.73 33.30 14.15
C VAL A 19 58.13 32.17 14.98
N PHE A 20 58.68 31.91 16.17
CA PHE A 20 58.13 30.90 17.09
C PHE A 20 56.72 31.27 17.55
N LEU A 21 56.49 32.53 17.94
CA LEU A 21 55.16 33.01 18.35
C LEU A 21 54.13 32.96 17.22
N VAL A 22 54.52 33.32 15.99
CA VAL A 22 53.66 33.20 14.81
C VAL A 22 53.33 31.73 14.53
N THR A 23 54.32 30.84 14.55
CA THR A 23 54.12 29.39 14.36
C THR A 23 53.16 28.81 15.41
N LEU A 24 53.33 29.19 16.69
CA LEU A 24 52.44 28.74 17.77
C LEU A 24 51.01 29.28 17.60
N SER A 25 50.86 30.52 17.13
CA SER A 25 49.56 31.13 16.85
C SER A 25 48.85 30.42 15.68
N VAL A 26 49.57 30.12 14.59
CA VAL A 26 49.05 29.37 13.44
C VAL A 26 48.65 27.95 13.88
N TYR A 27 49.50 27.26 14.64
CA TYR A 27 49.21 25.93 15.14
C TYR A 27 47.93 25.89 15.99
N LYS A 28 47.80 26.80 16.97
CA LYS A 28 46.60 26.93 17.80
C LYS A 28 45.35 27.30 17.01
N LYS A 29 45.50 28.02 15.89
CA LYS A 29 44.39 28.33 14.99
C LYS A 29 43.96 27.07 14.23
N VAL A 30 44.90 26.38 13.59
CA VAL A 30 44.63 25.13 12.85
C VAL A 30 44.02 24.06 13.75
N GLU A 31 44.53 23.90 14.98
CA GLU A 31 43.99 22.96 15.96
C GLU A 31 42.53 23.30 16.35
N ARG A 32 42.22 24.58 16.61
CA ARG A 32 40.84 25.00 16.90
C ARG A 32 39.91 24.82 15.71
N ASP A 33 40.36 25.18 14.51
CA ASP A 33 39.60 25.02 13.27
C ASP A 33 39.33 23.52 13.01
N TYR A 34 40.33 22.66 13.24
CA TYR A 34 40.19 21.20 13.12
C TYR A 34 39.20 20.62 14.14
N ILE A 35 39.30 21.01 15.43
CA ILE A 35 38.36 20.57 16.47
C ILE A 35 36.93 21.04 16.15
N THR A 36 36.79 22.26 15.63
CA THR A 36 35.49 22.83 15.21
C THR A 36 34.85 22.02 14.10
N GLU A 37 35.61 21.69 13.06
CA GLU A 37 35.11 20.86 11.94
C GLU A 37 34.77 19.44 12.39
N LEU A 38 35.59 18.83 13.25
CA LEU A 38 35.28 17.52 13.84
C LEU A 38 33.95 17.53 14.61
N LYS A 39 33.69 18.56 15.42
CA LYS A 39 32.43 18.68 16.16
C LYS A 39 31.24 18.82 15.22
N LYS A 40 31.33 19.65 14.17
CA LYS A 40 30.27 19.77 13.15
C LYS A 40 29.96 18.43 12.47
N ILE A 41 31.00 17.71 12.06
CA ILE A 41 30.86 16.39 11.42
C ILE A 41 30.22 15.40 12.39
N MET A 42 30.65 15.40 13.66
CA MET A 42 30.09 14.53 14.69
C MET A 42 28.59 14.80 14.91
N VAL A 43 28.20 16.07 15.09
CA VAL A 43 26.79 16.46 15.27
C VAL A 43 25.95 16.08 14.05
N PHE A 44 26.45 16.32 12.83
CA PHE A 44 25.76 15.93 11.60
C PHE A 44 25.55 14.41 11.49
N ASN A 45 26.61 13.62 11.72
CA ASN A 45 26.55 12.17 11.61
C ASN A 45 25.64 11.54 12.68
N VAL A 46 25.70 12.05 13.90
CA VAL A 46 24.82 11.59 15.00
C VAL A 46 23.37 11.93 14.69
N THR A 47 23.09 13.15 14.22
CA THR A 47 21.73 13.57 13.84
C THR A 47 21.18 12.65 12.75
N ARG A 48 21.95 12.44 11.67
CA ARG A 48 21.53 11.61 10.55
C ARG A 48 21.33 10.14 10.93
N SER A 49 22.31 9.53 11.59
CA SER A 49 22.25 8.11 11.99
C SER A 49 21.13 7.83 12.98
N THR A 50 20.90 8.74 13.94
CA THR A 50 19.77 8.62 14.88
C THR A 50 18.44 8.69 14.13
N LEU A 51 18.31 9.65 13.22
CA LEU A 51 17.09 9.85 12.43
C LEU A 51 16.77 8.61 11.57
N GLU A 52 17.77 8.06 10.87
CA GLU A 52 17.67 6.83 10.08
C GLU A 52 17.27 5.62 10.95
N THR A 53 17.95 5.45 12.08
CA THR A 53 17.70 4.31 13.00
C THR A 53 16.28 4.36 13.59
N VAL A 54 15.83 5.55 14.00
CA VAL A 54 14.48 5.73 14.55
C VAL A 54 13.42 5.55 13.47
N TYR A 55 13.66 6.05 12.25
CA TYR A 55 12.76 5.83 11.13
C TYR A 55 12.59 4.33 10.83
N GLU A 56 13.68 3.56 10.70
CA GLU A 56 13.58 2.11 10.46
C GLU A 56 12.90 1.37 11.62
N TYR A 57 13.13 1.81 12.86
CA TYR A 57 12.40 1.27 14.03
C TYR A 57 10.89 1.56 13.95
N LEU A 58 10.49 2.79 13.65
CA LEU A 58 9.08 3.18 13.50
C LEU A 58 8.43 2.44 12.33
N LYS A 59 9.15 2.28 11.22
CA LYS A 59 8.72 1.52 10.05
C LYS A 59 8.43 0.06 10.37
N SER A 60 9.26 -0.56 11.22
CA SER A 60 9.03 -1.93 11.70
C SER A 60 7.86 -2.07 12.69
N LYS A 61 7.34 -0.96 13.24
CA LYS A 61 6.30 -0.94 14.28
C LYS A 61 5.24 0.14 14.03
N PRO A 62 4.52 0.08 12.89
CA PRO A 62 3.51 1.08 12.51
C PRO A 62 2.46 1.32 13.59
N ASP A 63 2.04 0.27 14.29
CA ASP A 63 0.96 0.33 15.27
C ASP A 63 1.32 1.16 16.51
N LYS A 64 2.63 1.41 16.73
CA LYS A 64 3.14 2.17 17.87
C LYS A 64 3.38 3.65 17.56
N LEU A 65 3.21 4.09 16.31
CA LEU A 65 3.59 5.46 15.91
C LEU A 65 2.88 6.53 16.74
N ARG A 66 1.58 6.35 16.99
CA ARG A 66 0.79 7.29 17.82
C ARG A 66 1.27 7.38 19.26
N ALA A 67 1.80 6.29 19.81
CA ALA A 67 2.37 6.28 21.16
C ALA A 67 3.71 7.02 21.24
N TYR A 68 4.36 7.22 20.09
CA TYR A 68 5.60 7.97 19.96
C TYR A 68 5.40 9.38 19.40
N LEU A 69 4.17 9.94 19.40
CA LEU A 69 3.98 11.35 19.05
C LEU A 69 4.52 12.25 20.17
N GLY A 70 5.17 13.34 19.77
CA GLY A 70 5.73 14.33 20.68
C GLY A 70 7.26 14.36 20.67
N GLU A 71 7.81 14.84 21.76
CA GLU A 71 9.24 15.08 21.93
C GLU A 71 9.90 13.99 22.79
N PHE A 72 11.07 13.53 22.35
CA PHE A 72 11.89 12.54 23.04
C PHE A 72 13.33 13.03 23.10
N GLN A 73 13.97 12.82 24.24
CA GLN A 73 15.39 13.06 24.40
C GLN A 73 16.10 11.72 24.49
N ALA A 74 17.11 11.51 23.65
CA ALA A 74 17.92 10.29 23.65
C ALA A 74 19.27 10.58 24.29
N GLU A 75 19.65 9.76 25.28
CA GLU A 75 21.01 9.73 25.81
C GLU A 75 21.82 8.68 25.05
N LEU A 76 22.78 9.13 24.23
CA LEU A 76 23.67 8.27 23.49
C LEU A 76 25.00 8.17 24.25
N LYS A 77 25.32 6.97 24.76
CA LYS A 77 26.54 6.73 25.57
C LYS A 77 27.84 7.19 24.90
N GLU A 78 27.88 7.18 23.58
CA GLU A 78 29.08 7.52 22.78
C GLU A 78 29.07 8.97 22.25
N PHE A 79 28.01 9.74 22.49
CA PHE A 79 27.90 11.14 22.07
C PHE A 79 27.82 12.05 23.30
N PRO A 80 28.81 12.93 23.54
CA PRO A 80 28.84 13.79 24.72
C PRO A 80 27.83 14.95 24.68
N GLY A 81 27.04 15.05 23.62
CA GLY A 81 26.01 16.08 23.43
C GLY A 81 24.61 15.60 23.80
N THR A 82 23.61 16.37 23.38
CA THR A 82 22.19 16.01 23.53
C THR A 82 21.57 15.72 22.16
N VAL A 83 20.66 14.75 22.11
CA VAL A 83 19.88 14.45 20.90
C VAL A 83 18.40 14.53 21.25
N LYS A 84 17.68 15.36 20.50
CA LYS A 84 16.24 15.60 20.63
C LYS A 84 15.56 15.12 19.36
N LEU A 85 14.53 14.31 19.51
CA LEU A 85 13.67 13.80 18.46
C LEU A 85 12.27 14.35 18.66
N VAL A 86 11.63 14.79 17.58
CA VAL A 86 10.23 15.20 17.58
C VAL A 86 9.53 14.45 16.47
N LEU A 87 8.55 13.62 16.83
CA LEU A 87 7.65 13.00 15.87
C LEU A 87 6.31 13.75 15.92
N SER A 88 5.87 14.25 14.78
CA SER A 88 4.60 14.96 14.64
C SER A 88 3.78 14.38 13.50
N GLU A 89 2.47 14.37 13.68
CA GLU A 89 1.51 14.08 12.61
C GLU A 89 1.21 15.40 11.88
N ILE A 90 1.49 15.44 10.58
CA ILE A 90 1.35 16.64 9.74
C ILE A 90 0.17 16.52 8.75
N GLY A 91 -0.54 15.41 8.79
CA GLY A 91 -1.73 15.08 8.00
C GLY A 91 -2.15 13.64 8.27
N GLU A 92 -3.30 13.22 7.74
CA GLU A 92 -3.74 11.83 7.86
C GLU A 92 -2.68 10.89 7.25
N ASP A 93 -2.16 9.95 8.06
CA ASP A 93 -1.10 9.02 7.69
C ASP A 93 0.23 9.67 7.26
N ASN A 94 0.43 10.97 7.49
CA ASN A 94 1.67 11.71 7.18
C ASN A 94 2.38 12.14 8.46
N TYR A 95 3.66 11.81 8.57
CA TYR A 95 4.46 12.04 9.76
C TYR A 95 5.75 12.80 9.43
N LYS A 96 6.11 13.73 10.31
CA LYS A 96 7.38 14.45 10.29
C LYS A 96 8.20 14.03 11.50
N LEU A 97 9.35 13.40 11.26
CA LEU A 97 10.35 13.09 12.27
C LEU A 97 11.51 14.08 12.12
N THR A 98 11.72 14.90 13.14
CA THR A 98 12.82 15.86 13.20
C THR A 98 13.80 15.43 14.29
N CYS A 99 15.09 15.40 13.96
CA CYS A 99 16.17 15.14 14.90
C CYS A 99 17.04 16.39 15.00
N THR A 100 17.30 16.84 16.22
CA THR A 100 18.23 17.93 16.54
C THR A 100 19.30 17.40 17.49
N SER A 101 20.56 17.45 17.08
CA SER A 101 21.68 17.14 17.97
C SER A 101 22.45 18.41 18.32
N VAL A 102 22.89 18.52 19.57
CA VAL A 102 23.65 19.66 20.09
C VAL A 102 24.91 19.16 20.80
N LEU A 103 26.08 19.68 20.42
CA LEU A 103 27.36 19.46 21.11
C LEU A 103 28.05 20.82 21.30
N ASP A 104 28.17 21.27 22.54
CA ASP A 104 28.59 22.63 22.88
C ASP A 104 27.72 23.70 22.18
N GLU A 105 28.30 24.46 21.25
CA GLU A 105 27.64 25.49 20.44
C GLU A 105 27.23 24.99 19.05
N PHE A 106 27.58 23.74 18.69
CA PHE A 106 27.28 23.15 17.39
C PHE A 106 25.93 22.44 17.43
N THR A 107 25.04 22.83 16.53
CA THR A 107 23.70 22.26 16.38
C THR A 107 23.49 21.84 14.93
N ASP A 108 22.90 20.67 14.70
CA ASP A 108 22.39 20.24 13.40
C ASP A 108 20.96 19.71 13.59
N THR A 109 20.08 20.08 12.67
CA THR A 109 18.69 19.63 12.63
C THR A 109 18.41 19.02 11.26
N GLN A 110 17.85 17.82 11.26
CA GLN A 110 17.43 17.13 10.04
C GLN A 110 16.02 16.58 10.20
N THR A 111 15.32 16.51 9.08
CA THR A 111 13.92 16.08 9.01
C THR A 111 13.77 14.97 7.98
N ILE A 112 12.99 13.95 8.35
CA ILE A 112 12.36 13.01 7.42
C ILE A 112 10.85 13.23 7.49
N VAL A 113 10.24 13.51 6.34
CA VAL A 113 8.78 13.40 6.16
C VAL A 113 8.52 12.05 5.52
N PHE A 114 7.67 11.26 6.16
CA PHE A 114 7.30 9.93 5.66
C PHE A 114 5.80 9.74 5.83
N ARG A 115 5.22 8.95 4.92
CA ARG A 115 3.80 8.61 4.98
C ARG A 115 3.60 7.12 5.11
N LYS A 116 2.59 6.73 5.85
CA LYS A 116 2.09 5.36 5.82
C LYS A 116 1.50 5.15 4.43
N LYS A 117 2.04 4.20 3.67
CA LYS A 117 1.51 3.89 2.34
C LYS A 117 0.06 3.42 2.52
N SER A 118 -0.83 4.06 1.80
CA SER A 118 -2.23 3.65 1.76
C SER A 118 -2.30 2.29 1.07
N ASN A 119 -2.51 1.24 1.88
CA ASN A 119 -2.64 -0.14 1.42
C ASN A 119 -4.08 -0.44 0.95
N LEU A 120 -4.91 0.57 0.70
CA LEU A 120 -6.32 0.37 0.34
C LEU A 120 -6.48 -0.50 -0.92
N PHE A 121 -5.49 -0.49 -1.82
CA PHE A 121 -5.48 -1.30 -3.04
C PHE A 121 -4.27 -2.24 -3.13
N SER A 122 -3.72 -2.72 -2.00
CA SER A 122 -2.65 -3.74 -1.97
C SER A 122 -3.16 -5.17 -2.22
N TYR A 123 -4.46 -5.30 -2.47
CA TYR A 123 -5.15 -6.54 -2.76
C TYR A 123 -5.90 -6.35 -4.07
N ALA A 124 -5.95 -7.39 -4.89
CA ALA A 124 -6.87 -7.47 -6.01
C ALA A 124 -8.31 -7.34 -5.50
N VAL A 125 -8.68 -8.19 -4.54
CA VAL A 125 -10.05 -8.25 -4.00
C VAL A 125 -10.05 -8.20 -2.49
N VAL A 126 -10.81 -7.26 -1.93
CA VAL A 126 -11.19 -7.20 -0.53
C VAL A 126 -12.71 -7.30 -0.42
N ALA A 127 -13.18 -8.36 0.22
CA ALA A 127 -14.60 -8.56 0.52
C ALA A 127 -14.82 -8.53 2.04
N LEU A 128 -15.51 -7.50 2.52
CA LEU A 128 -15.75 -7.25 3.94
C LEU A 128 -16.96 -8.04 4.49
N GLY A 129 -17.92 -8.31 3.61
CA GLY A 129 -19.12 -9.11 3.78
C GLY A 129 -18.98 -10.44 3.03
N LYS A 130 -19.78 -10.67 1.99
CA LYS A 130 -19.77 -11.94 1.24
C LYS A 130 -18.81 -11.92 0.05
N LEU A 131 -18.14 -13.03 -0.19
CA LEU A 131 -17.39 -13.28 -1.42
C LEU A 131 -18.00 -14.48 -2.15
N ASN A 132 -18.80 -14.20 -3.17
CA ASN A 132 -19.41 -15.23 -4.00
C ASN A 132 -18.52 -15.47 -5.23
N LEU A 133 -17.84 -16.61 -5.24
CA LEU A 133 -17.06 -17.05 -6.38
C LEU A 133 -17.92 -18.03 -7.18
N SER A 134 -17.80 -18.01 -8.51
CA SER A 134 -18.43 -18.99 -9.40
C SER A 134 -17.39 -19.89 -10.05
N ASN A 135 -17.87 -20.91 -10.74
CA ASN A 135 -17.01 -21.81 -11.51
C ASN A 135 -16.24 -21.02 -12.59
N VAL A 136 -14.95 -21.35 -12.77
CA VAL A 136 -14.09 -20.83 -13.85
C VAL A 136 -13.79 -19.33 -13.76
N ALA A 137 -14.01 -18.68 -12.61
CA ALA A 137 -13.47 -17.34 -12.40
C ALA A 137 -11.97 -17.41 -12.07
N GLU A 138 -11.22 -16.38 -12.51
CA GLU A 138 -9.78 -16.27 -12.26
C GLU A 138 -9.44 -14.91 -11.66
N ILE A 139 -8.61 -14.92 -10.61
CA ILE A 139 -8.08 -13.72 -9.97
C ILE A 139 -6.56 -13.77 -10.02
N TYR A 140 -5.95 -12.70 -10.51
CA TYR A 140 -4.51 -12.44 -10.44
C TYR A 140 -4.27 -11.32 -9.43
N GLY A 141 -3.53 -11.64 -8.37
CA GLY A 141 -3.27 -10.74 -7.24
C GLY A 141 -3.84 -11.25 -5.92
N ASN A 142 -3.62 -10.51 -4.84
CA ASN A 142 -3.94 -10.97 -3.49
C ASN A 142 -5.43 -10.80 -3.15
N VAL A 143 -5.98 -11.72 -2.35
CA VAL A 143 -7.37 -11.68 -1.89
C VAL A 143 -7.42 -11.62 -0.37
N LEU A 144 -8.23 -10.70 0.16
CA LEU A 144 -8.58 -10.61 1.57
C LEU A 144 -10.08 -10.79 1.74
N TYR A 145 -10.46 -11.78 2.54
CA TYR A 145 -11.85 -12.04 2.90
C TYR A 145 -12.06 -11.88 4.41
N ARG A 146 -12.95 -10.95 4.77
CA ARG A 146 -13.30 -10.58 6.15
C ARG A 146 -14.72 -10.95 6.55
N GLY A 147 -15.48 -11.56 5.64
CA GLY A 147 -16.81 -12.06 5.96
C GLY A 147 -16.79 -13.09 7.08
N GLU A 148 -17.88 -13.13 7.84
CA GLU A 148 -18.06 -14.10 8.95
C GLU A 148 -18.61 -15.45 8.45
N SER A 149 -19.22 -15.48 7.27
CA SER A 149 -19.68 -16.71 6.64
C SER A 149 -18.52 -17.49 6.04
N LYS A 150 -18.61 -18.83 6.06
CA LYS A 150 -17.70 -19.72 5.32
C LYS A 150 -17.43 -19.21 3.90
N LEU A 151 -16.15 -19.14 3.52
CA LEU A 151 -15.74 -18.91 2.14
C LEU A 151 -15.65 -20.25 1.40
N SER A 152 -16.61 -20.51 0.53
CA SER A 152 -16.56 -21.67 -0.36
C SER A 152 -15.98 -21.27 -1.71
N VAL A 153 -14.82 -21.82 -2.04
CA VAL A 153 -14.16 -21.67 -3.34
C VAL A 153 -14.62 -22.82 -4.25
N PRO A 154 -15.37 -22.52 -5.31
CA PRO A 154 -16.07 -23.52 -6.11
C PRO A 154 -15.19 -24.11 -7.22
N ASN A 155 -15.83 -24.90 -8.10
CA ASN A 155 -15.17 -25.75 -9.09
C ASN A 155 -14.34 -24.96 -10.12
N ASN A 156 -13.09 -25.38 -10.33
CA ASN A 156 -12.15 -24.79 -11.29
C ASN A 156 -11.87 -23.29 -11.11
N PHE A 157 -12.12 -22.73 -9.92
CA PHE A 157 -11.67 -21.38 -9.61
C PHE A 157 -10.14 -21.35 -9.51
N VAL A 158 -9.52 -20.29 -10.03
CA VAL A 158 -8.07 -20.11 -9.96
C VAL A 158 -7.74 -18.78 -9.29
N LEU A 159 -6.91 -18.82 -8.25
CA LEU A 159 -6.30 -17.65 -7.64
C LEU A 159 -4.78 -17.69 -7.84
N ASN A 160 -4.30 -16.74 -8.63
CA ASN A 160 -2.89 -16.46 -8.85
C ASN A 160 -2.40 -15.37 -7.87
N GLY A 161 -2.35 -15.72 -6.58
CA GLY A 161 -1.95 -14.80 -5.51
C GLY A 161 -2.15 -15.41 -4.12
N ASN A 162 -1.91 -14.60 -3.08
CA ASN A 162 -2.13 -15.02 -1.70
C ASN A 162 -3.61 -14.87 -1.31
N LEU A 163 -4.07 -15.71 -0.40
CA LEU A 163 -5.41 -15.64 0.19
C LEU A 163 -5.33 -15.47 1.71
N ILE A 164 -5.96 -14.44 2.23
CA ILE A 164 -6.16 -14.25 3.67
C ILE A 164 -7.66 -14.34 3.96
N VAL A 165 -8.04 -15.28 4.82
CA VAL A 165 -9.38 -15.43 5.37
C VAL A 165 -9.32 -15.10 6.85
N GLU A 166 -9.86 -13.95 7.22
CA GLU A 166 -9.67 -13.41 8.58
C GLU A 166 -10.62 -14.08 9.59
N LYS A 167 -11.91 -14.19 9.27
CA LYS A 167 -12.94 -14.54 10.27
C LYS A 167 -13.70 -15.84 10.02
N ALA A 168 -13.52 -16.46 8.86
CA ALA A 168 -14.36 -17.55 8.39
C ALA A 168 -13.59 -18.86 8.18
N GLU A 169 -14.34 -19.95 8.07
CA GLU A 169 -13.83 -21.20 7.49
C GLU A 169 -13.54 -21.01 6.01
N LEU A 170 -12.45 -21.62 5.52
CA LEU A 170 -12.13 -21.73 4.11
C LEU A 170 -12.39 -23.15 3.61
N GLU A 171 -13.24 -23.29 2.59
CA GLU A 171 -13.49 -24.54 1.90
C GLU A 171 -13.03 -24.46 0.44
N LEU A 172 -12.02 -25.23 0.08
CA LEU A 172 -11.59 -25.43 -1.31
C LEU A 172 -12.17 -26.74 -1.83
N SER A 173 -12.83 -26.69 -2.98
CA SER A 173 -13.45 -27.87 -3.57
C SER A 173 -13.25 -27.95 -5.08
N ASN A 174 -13.36 -29.16 -5.61
CA ASN A 174 -13.56 -29.43 -7.04
C ASN A 174 -12.51 -28.75 -7.95
N ASN A 175 -11.26 -29.18 -7.87
CA ASN A 175 -10.16 -28.64 -8.68
C ASN A 175 -9.90 -27.12 -8.52
N ALA A 176 -10.41 -26.47 -7.46
CA ALA A 176 -10.00 -25.11 -7.14
C ALA A 176 -8.48 -25.04 -6.91
N VAL A 177 -7.83 -23.99 -7.42
CA VAL A 177 -6.38 -23.80 -7.33
C VAL A 177 -6.06 -22.45 -6.71
N ILE A 178 -5.19 -22.45 -5.70
CA ILE A 178 -4.54 -21.25 -5.16
C ILE A 178 -3.03 -21.42 -5.31
N THR A 179 -2.34 -20.51 -5.98
CA THR A 179 -0.90 -20.65 -6.22
C THR A 179 -0.03 -19.95 -5.18
N GLY A 180 -0.58 -19.01 -4.40
CA GLY A 180 0.13 -18.31 -3.33
C GLY A 180 -0.09 -18.89 -1.93
N ASN A 181 0.38 -18.14 -0.93
CA ASN A 181 0.23 -18.49 0.48
C ASN A 181 -1.23 -18.37 0.93
N VAL A 182 -1.61 -19.16 1.92
CA VAL A 182 -2.97 -19.16 2.47
C VAL A 182 -2.92 -18.97 3.99
N GLU A 183 -3.66 -17.98 4.49
CA GLU A 183 -3.84 -17.75 5.92
C GLU A 183 -5.33 -17.84 6.29
N VAL A 184 -5.70 -18.72 7.21
CA VAL A 184 -7.05 -18.81 7.80
C VAL A 184 -6.93 -18.48 9.28
N GLN A 185 -7.23 -17.24 9.64
CA GLN A 185 -6.77 -16.65 10.90
C GLN A 185 -7.64 -16.97 12.12
N ASN A 186 -8.90 -17.37 11.93
CA ASN A 186 -9.83 -17.64 13.03
C ASN A 186 -10.72 -18.88 12.79
N SER A 187 -10.33 -19.80 11.92
CA SER A 187 -11.13 -21.00 11.65
C SER A 187 -10.32 -22.13 11.01
N ASN A 188 -11.04 -23.10 10.44
CA ASN A 188 -10.53 -24.29 9.79
C ASN A 188 -10.32 -24.09 8.29
N LEU A 189 -9.42 -24.91 7.73
CA LEU A 189 -9.26 -25.10 6.29
C LEU A 189 -9.74 -26.49 5.90
N THR A 190 -10.71 -26.58 5.01
CA THR A 190 -11.16 -27.84 4.39
C THR A 190 -10.82 -27.84 2.90
N MET A 191 -10.11 -28.86 2.44
CA MET A 191 -9.77 -29.09 1.04
C MET A 191 -10.37 -30.41 0.55
N SER A 192 -10.93 -30.41 -0.66
CA SER A 192 -11.58 -31.60 -1.21
C SER A 192 -11.54 -31.68 -2.74
N ASN A 193 -11.71 -32.89 -3.25
CA ASN A 193 -11.97 -33.18 -4.67
C ASN A 193 -10.92 -32.54 -5.60
N LYS A 194 -9.67 -32.96 -5.48
CA LYS A 194 -8.53 -32.48 -6.30
C LYS A 194 -8.26 -30.97 -6.23
N SER A 195 -8.78 -30.26 -5.23
CA SER A 195 -8.36 -28.88 -4.96
C SER A 195 -6.86 -28.82 -4.63
N ARG A 196 -6.20 -27.72 -5.00
CA ARG A 196 -4.76 -27.55 -4.85
C ARG A 196 -4.38 -26.22 -4.22
N ILE A 197 -3.41 -26.24 -3.30
CA ILE A 197 -2.66 -25.06 -2.87
C ILE A 197 -1.18 -25.25 -3.25
N GLY A 198 -0.59 -24.24 -3.87
CA GLY A 198 0.80 -24.24 -4.33
C GLY A 198 1.06 -25.15 -5.54
N SER A 199 2.33 -25.30 -5.90
CA SER A 199 2.79 -26.26 -6.91
C SER A 199 4.17 -26.82 -6.55
N PRO A 200 4.62 -27.93 -7.20
CA PRO A 200 5.96 -28.47 -6.98
C PRO A 200 7.08 -27.45 -7.19
N ASP A 201 6.92 -26.56 -8.17
CA ASP A 201 7.92 -25.54 -8.51
C ASP A 201 7.78 -24.25 -7.67
N LYS A 202 6.63 -24.07 -7.03
CA LYS A 202 6.28 -22.91 -6.20
C LYS A 202 5.49 -23.37 -4.97
N PRO A 203 6.17 -23.94 -3.96
CA PRO A 203 5.51 -24.33 -2.73
C PRO A 203 4.98 -23.09 -1.99
N SER A 204 3.86 -23.26 -1.30
CA SER A 204 3.16 -22.23 -0.52
C SER A 204 3.35 -22.46 0.98
N ILE A 205 3.20 -21.40 1.76
CA ILE A 205 3.05 -21.47 3.20
C ILE A 205 1.56 -21.39 3.54
N VAL A 206 1.08 -22.36 4.31
CA VAL A 206 -0.31 -22.43 4.76
C VAL A 206 -0.37 -22.29 6.28
N LYS A 207 -1.03 -21.25 6.78
CA LYS A 207 -1.23 -21.00 8.20
C LYS A 207 -2.71 -21.06 8.54
N VAL A 208 -3.08 -21.88 9.52
CA VAL A 208 -4.48 -22.10 9.90
C VAL A 208 -4.60 -22.09 11.41
N LYS A 209 -5.52 -21.29 11.94
CA LYS A 209 -5.67 -21.12 13.39
C LYS A 209 -6.19 -22.37 14.09
N GLU A 210 -7.09 -23.10 13.43
CA GLU A 210 -7.66 -24.33 13.95
C GLU A 210 -7.14 -25.53 13.13
N ASN A 211 -8.03 -26.37 12.62
CA ASN A 211 -7.71 -27.63 11.98
C ASN A 211 -7.56 -27.48 10.46
N VAL A 212 -6.76 -28.37 9.88
CA VAL A 212 -6.63 -28.52 8.43
C VAL A 212 -7.12 -29.91 8.04
N VAL A 213 -8.03 -29.98 7.08
CA VAL A 213 -8.63 -31.23 6.62
C VAL A 213 -8.49 -31.36 5.11
N LEU A 214 -7.75 -32.37 4.64
CA LEU A 214 -7.55 -32.70 3.23
C LEU A 214 -8.28 -34.00 2.87
N ARG A 215 -9.17 -33.95 1.88
CA ARG A 215 -10.00 -35.08 1.44
C ARG A 215 -9.93 -35.30 -0.07
N ASN A 216 -10.25 -36.52 -0.50
CA ASN A 216 -10.54 -36.87 -1.90
C ASN A 216 -9.48 -36.36 -2.90
N ASN A 217 -8.22 -36.78 -2.73
CA ASN A 217 -7.10 -36.45 -3.62
C ASN A 217 -6.77 -34.94 -3.70
N SER A 218 -7.10 -34.14 -2.67
CA SER A 218 -6.60 -32.77 -2.58
C SER A 218 -5.08 -32.74 -2.40
N GLU A 219 -4.43 -31.69 -2.90
CA GLU A 219 -2.97 -31.56 -2.90
C GLU A 219 -2.54 -30.23 -2.29
N LEU A 220 -1.56 -30.26 -1.39
CA LEU A 220 -0.92 -29.09 -0.82
C LEU A 220 0.59 -29.21 -1.01
N TYR A 221 1.15 -28.24 -1.72
CA TYR A 221 2.59 -28.15 -1.94
C TYR A 221 3.19 -27.07 -1.05
N GLY A 222 3.97 -27.48 -0.04
CA GLY A 222 4.64 -26.59 0.91
C GLY A 222 4.26 -26.86 2.36
N ASP A 223 4.67 -25.95 3.24
CA ASP A 223 4.62 -26.14 4.69
C ASP A 223 3.26 -25.73 5.28
N VAL A 224 2.79 -26.50 6.27
CA VAL A 224 1.51 -26.30 6.96
C VAL A 224 1.75 -26.02 8.44
N TYR A 225 1.26 -24.88 8.91
CA TYR A 225 1.24 -24.47 10.31
C TYR A 225 -0.21 -24.44 10.79
N ALA A 226 -0.60 -25.39 11.64
CA ALA A 226 -1.96 -25.54 12.16
C ALA A 226 -1.99 -25.38 13.68
N GLY A 227 -2.92 -24.58 14.19
CA GLY A 227 -3.15 -24.46 15.63
C GLY A 227 -3.91 -25.65 16.22
N GLY A 228 -4.61 -26.42 15.39
CA GLY A 228 -5.22 -27.70 15.72
C GLY A 228 -4.54 -28.88 15.01
N ASN A 229 -5.34 -29.92 14.72
CA ASN A 229 -4.87 -31.14 14.07
C ASN A 229 -4.86 -30.99 12.54
N VAL A 230 -4.05 -31.82 11.87
CA VAL A 230 -4.04 -31.94 10.40
C VAL A 230 -4.49 -33.34 10.01
N GLU A 231 -5.71 -33.45 9.47
CA GLU A 231 -6.28 -34.68 8.97
C GLU A 231 -6.14 -34.75 7.45
N SER A 232 -5.34 -35.67 6.93
CA SER A 232 -5.13 -35.78 5.48
C SER A 232 -5.40 -37.18 4.96
N SER A 233 -6.36 -37.28 4.03
CA SER A 233 -6.46 -38.38 3.06
C SER A 233 -5.98 -37.94 1.66
N GLY A 234 -5.33 -36.77 1.57
CA GLY A 234 -4.73 -36.20 0.35
C GLY A 234 -3.20 -36.18 0.43
N THR A 235 -2.57 -35.34 -0.38
CA THR A 235 -1.11 -35.20 -0.43
C THR A 235 -0.68 -33.87 0.19
N ILE A 236 0.27 -33.92 1.12
CA ILE A 236 1.02 -32.76 1.62
C ILE A 236 2.49 -33.02 1.31
N SER A 237 3.14 -32.16 0.53
CA SER A 237 4.53 -32.38 0.12
C SER A 237 5.58 -31.70 1.01
N GLY A 238 5.17 -30.78 1.89
CA GLY A 238 6.07 -30.07 2.83
C GLY A 238 5.93 -30.57 4.27
N GLN A 239 6.49 -29.79 5.20
CA GLN A 239 6.43 -30.12 6.62
C GLN A 239 5.07 -29.74 7.23
N THR A 240 4.65 -30.50 8.23
CA THR A 240 3.41 -30.24 8.97
C THR A 240 3.73 -29.95 10.43
N PHE A 241 3.24 -28.82 10.93
CA PHE A 241 3.39 -28.35 12.29
C PHE A 241 1.99 -28.20 12.92
N GLU A 242 1.58 -29.20 13.69
CA GLU A 242 0.26 -29.23 14.34
C GLU A 242 0.31 -28.67 15.77
N ASN A 243 -0.87 -28.30 16.31
CA ASN A 243 -1.04 -27.84 17.69
C ASN A 243 -0.11 -26.66 18.06
N ARG A 244 0.06 -25.71 17.14
CA ARG A 244 0.88 -24.51 17.30
C ARG A 244 0.07 -23.33 17.87
N ASP A 245 0.45 -22.85 19.05
CA ASP A 245 -0.17 -21.67 19.67
C ASP A 245 0.46 -20.33 19.20
N ASP A 246 1.65 -20.38 18.62
CA ASP A 246 2.50 -19.22 18.30
C ASP A 246 2.52 -18.86 16.81
N ILE A 247 1.47 -19.23 16.07
CA ILE A 247 1.35 -18.89 14.64
C ILE A 247 1.19 -17.37 14.49
N ALA A 248 2.17 -16.74 13.85
CA ALA A 248 2.11 -15.34 13.46
C ALA A 248 1.32 -15.18 12.15
N PHE A 249 0.13 -14.59 12.25
CA PHE A 249 -0.70 -14.22 11.11
C PHE A 249 -0.38 -12.81 10.62
N SER A 250 -0.67 -12.54 9.35
CA SER A 250 -0.60 -11.20 8.79
C SER A 250 -1.63 -10.29 9.46
N ASN A 251 -1.35 -8.98 9.51
CA ASN A 251 -2.27 -7.96 10.01
C ASN A 251 -2.74 -7.06 8.86
N PRO A 252 -3.82 -7.42 8.12
CA PRO A 252 -4.25 -6.63 6.97
C PRO A 252 -4.77 -5.24 7.39
N PRO A 253 -4.65 -4.21 6.54
CA PRO A 253 -5.09 -2.85 6.86
C PRO A 253 -6.59 -2.78 7.16
N ASN A 254 -7.04 -1.76 7.89
CA ASN A 254 -8.47 -1.49 8.03
C ASN A 254 -9.01 -0.76 6.79
N PHE A 255 -10.30 -0.92 6.47
CA PHE A 255 -10.97 -0.26 5.36
C PHE A 255 -12.16 0.56 5.89
N PRO A 256 -11.91 1.74 6.47
CA PRO A 256 -12.97 2.61 6.97
C PRO A 256 -13.84 3.14 5.81
N PRO A 257 -15.11 3.52 6.05
CA PRO A 257 -15.90 4.22 5.03
C PRO A 257 -15.13 5.42 4.44
N PRO A 258 -15.18 5.66 3.12
CA PRO A 258 -14.50 6.80 2.53
C PRO A 258 -15.06 8.12 3.03
N GLU A 259 -14.19 9.11 3.18
CA GLU A 259 -14.61 10.49 3.38
C GLU A 259 -14.99 11.13 2.04
N ILE A 260 -16.24 11.57 1.93
CA ILE A 260 -16.73 12.29 0.74
C ILE A 260 -16.55 13.80 0.98
N PRO A 261 -15.92 14.55 0.07
CA PRO A 261 -15.74 15.99 0.25
C PRO A 261 -17.09 16.72 0.39
N ASN A 262 -17.21 17.51 1.46
CA ASN A 262 -18.45 18.19 1.84
C ASN A 262 -18.86 19.31 0.86
N ASP A 263 -17.92 19.79 0.05
CA ASP A 263 -18.10 20.85 -0.94
C ASP A 263 -18.58 20.34 -2.31
N LEU A 264 -18.73 19.02 -2.49
CA LEU A 264 -19.23 18.48 -3.75
C LEU A 264 -20.69 18.85 -3.99
N PRO A 265 -21.02 19.46 -5.15
CA PRO A 265 -22.39 19.83 -5.48
C PRO A 265 -23.27 18.58 -5.55
N SER A 266 -24.49 18.69 -5.03
CA SER A 266 -25.47 17.59 -5.08
C SER A 266 -25.78 17.20 -6.53
N PRO A 267 -25.93 15.89 -6.84
CA PRO A 267 -26.31 15.42 -8.17
C PRO A 267 -27.57 16.10 -8.70
N SER A 268 -27.47 16.73 -9.88
CA SER A 268 -28.62 17.34 -10.55
C SER A 268 -28.49 17.27 -12.07
N GLY A 269 -29.60 17.06 -12.78
CA GLY A 269 -29.63 16.93 -14.23
C GLY A 269 -29.00 15.63 -14.76
N GLU A 270 -29.39 15.22 -15.97
CA GLU A 270 -28.85 14.02 -16.59
C GLU A 270 -27.88 14.37 -17.73
N LEU A 271 -26.77 13.62 -17.83
CA LEU A 271 -25.92 13.57 -19.01
C LEU A 271 -26.22 12.29 -19.79
N VAL A 272 -26.94 12.42 -20.91
CA VAL A 272 -27.32 11.28 -21.75
C VAL A 272 -26.60 11.37 -23.10
N LEU A 273 -25.78 10.39 -23.46
CA LEU A 273 -25.07 10.32 -24.72
C LEU A 273 -25.59 9.15 -25.55
N TRP A 274 -26.26 9.46 -26.66
CA TRP A 274 -26.74 8.51 -27.68
C TRP A 274 -26.16 8.90 -29.05
N HIS A 275 -25.47 7.96 -29.70
CA HIS A 275 -24.71 8.14 -30.94
C HIS A 275 -23.84 9.41 -31.01
N ARG A 276 -23.28 9.84 -29.87
CA ARG A 276 -22.48 11.07 -29.79
C ARG A 276 -21.30 10.95 -28.86
N GLU A 277 -20.40 11.91 -29.00
CA GLU A 277 -19.24 12.08 -28.14
C GLU A 277 -19.39 13.34 -27.29
N GLN A 278 -18.93 13.29 -26.04
CA GLN A 278 -18.84 14.45 -25.15
C GLN A 278 -17.51 14.39 -24.40
N THR A 279 -16.86 15.55 -24.25
CA THR A 279 -15.65 15.69 -23.44
C THR A 279 -15.96 16.44 -22.15
N LEU A 280 -15.48 15.91 -21.02
CA LEU A 280 -15.35 16.62 -19.75
C LEU A 280 -13.88 16.95 -19.55
N THR A 281 -13.55 18.23 -19.37
CA THR A 281 -12.19 18.67 -19.05
C THR A 281 -11.97 18.69 -17.54
N SER A 282 -10.75 19.00 -17.07
CA SER A 282 -10.44 19.27 -15.65
C SER A 282 -11.54 20.06 -14.93
N GLY A 283 -12.00 19.58 -13.78
CA GLY A 283 -13.05 20.22 -12.99
C GLY A 283 -13.88 19.24 -12.17
N THR A 284 -14.91 19.78 -11.50
CA THR A 284 -15.91 18.99 -10.76
C THR A 284 -17.25 19.04 -11.49
N TYR A 285 -17.81 17.87 -11.76
CA TYR A 285 -19.11 17.70 -12.41
C TYR A 285 -20.05 16.92 -11.51
N SER A 286 -21.34 17.23 -11.58
CA SER A 286 -22.34 16.54 -10.78
C SER A 286 -23.62 16.34 -11.57
N TYR A 287 -24.05 15.08 -11.70
CA TYR A 287 -25.23 14.69 -12.48
C TYR A 287 -26.08 13.69 -11.69
N SER A 288 -27.40 13.84 -11.72
CA SER A 288 -28.31 12.82 -11.16
C SER A 288 -28.15 11.48 -11.88
N ALA A 289 -27.86 11.49 -13.18
CA ALA A 289 -27.47 10.30 -13.93
C ALA A 289 -26.53 10.62 -15.10
N VAL A 290 -25.59 9.71 -15.37
CA VAL A 290 -24.77 9.69 -16.59
C VAL A 290 -25.06 8.40 -17.34
N LYS A 291 -25.54 8.53 -18.59
CA LYS A 291 -25.92 7.41 -19.45
C LYS A 291 -25.10 7.49 -20.74
N VAL A 292 -24.23 6.52 -20.98
CA VAL A 292 -23.40 6.42 -22.20
C VAL A 292 -23.82 5.16 -22.95
N GLN A 293 -24.56 5.33 -24.04
CA GLN A 293 -25.25 4.22 -24.70
C GLN A 293 -25.08 4.23 -26.22
N GLU A 294 -25.31 3.08 -26.85
CA GLU A 294 -25.39 2.93 -28.31
C GLU A 294 -24.16 3.45 -29.05
N LYS A 295 -22.98 2.92 -28.68
CA LYS A 295 -21.67 3.30 -29.23
C LYS A 295 -21.28 4.77 -28.99
N SER A 296 -21.92 5.43 -28.03
CA SER A 296 -21.52 6.76 -27.60
C SER A 296 -20.23 6.74 -26.81
N LYS A 297 -19.59 7.91 -26.73
CA LYS A 297 -18.30 8.05 -26.07
C LYS A 297 -18.28 9.24 -25.11
N LEU A 298 -17.95 8.99 -23.85
CA LEU A 298 -17.62 10.04 -22.89
C LEU A 298 -16.10 10.09 -22.74
N ILE A 299 -15.50 11.19 -23.17
CA ILE A 299 -14.08 11.46 -22.95
C ILE A 299 -13.94 12.27 -21.68
N VAL A 300 -13.05 11.85 -20.78
CA VAL A 300 -12.68 12.61 -19.60
C VAL A 300 -11.21 12.97 -19.70
N ASP A 301 -10.93 14.25 -19.91
CA ASP A 301 -9.58 14.78 -20.10
C ASP A 301 -9.01 15.25 -18.76
N THR A 302 -8.13 14.41 -18.20
CA THR A 302 -7.37 14.64 -16.97
C THR A 302 -5.98 15.20 -17.26
N SER A 303 -5.67 15.67 -18.48
CA SER A 303 -4.30 16.10 -18.83
C SER A 303 -3.78 17.27 -17.97
N ASN A 304 -4.68 18.16 -17.53
CA ASN A 304 -4.31 19.35 -16.73
C ASN A 304 -4.40 19.13 -15.21
N SER A 305 -5.34 18.30 -14.76
CA SER A 305 -5.57 17.97 -13.35
C SER A 305 -6.49 16.76 -13.24
N ASP A 306 -6.69 16.28 -12.01
CA ASP A 306 -7.76 15.33 -11.71
C ASP A 306 -9.13 15.88 -12.16
N VAL A 307 -10.02 14.96 -12.53
CA VAL A 307 -11.44 15.24 -12.78
C VAL A 307 -12.28 14.55 -11.71
N ILE A 308 -13.20 15.30 -11.11
CA ILE A 308 -14.14 14.77 -10.12
C ILE A 308 -15.53 14.70 -10.75
N LEU A 309 -16.15 13.53 -10.68
CA LEU A 309 -17.49 13.28 -11.20
C LEU A 309 -18.37 12.70 -10.07
N ARG A 310 -19.32 13.48 -9.56
CA ARG A 310 -20.33 12.97 -8.63
C ARG A 310 -21.60 12.57 -9.38
N VAL A 311 -22.07 11.35 -9.19
CA VAL A 311 -23.22 10.81 -9.91
C VAL A 311 -24.21 10.11 -9.00
N GLY A 312 -25.50 10.28 -9.27
CA GLY A 312 -26.52 9.39 -8.73
C GLY A 312 -26.34 7.99 -9.33
N GLU A 313 -26.58 7.90 -10.64
CA GLU A 313 -26.44 6.67 -11.41
C GLU A 313 -25.41 6.83 -12.54
N LEU A 314 -24.55 5.83 -12.73
CA LEU A 314 -23.67 5.70 -13.89
C LEU A 314 -24.06 4.45 -14.68
N ASN A 315 -24.51 4.63 -15.91
CA ASN A 315 -24.90 3.54 -16.79
C ASN A 315 -24.15 3.62 -18.12
N VAL A 316 -23.35 2.61 -18.42
CA VAL A 316 -22.65 2.44 -19.70
C VAL A 316 -23.11 1.12 -20.30
N ASP A 317 -23.74 1.20 -21.48
CA ASP A 317 -24.43 0.06 -22.06
C ASP A 317 -24.38 0.09 -23.59
N ILE A 318 -24.65 -1.06 -24.22
CA ILE A 318 -24.76 -1.21 -25.69
C ILE A 318 -23.55 -0.57 -26.39
N ASP A 319 -22.38 -1.15 -26.16
CA ASP A 319 -21.09 -0.70 -26.70
C ASP A 319 -20.70 0.75 -26.31
N GLY A 320 -21.25 1.29 -25.22
CA GLY A 320 -20.88 2.61 -24.69
C GLY A 320 -19.42 2.63 -24.18
N ILE A 321 -18.73 3.76 -24.39
CA ILE A 321 -17.30 3.89 -24.05
C ILE A 321 -17.09 5.09 -23.12
N ILE A 322 -16.40 4.87 -21.99
CA ILE A 322 -15.75 5.94 -21.23
C ILE A 322 -14.25 5.87 -21.48
N GLU A 323 -13.65 6.97 -21.91
CA GLU A 323 -12.21 7.07 -22.19
C GLU A 323 -11.59 8.19 -21.35
N VAL A 324 -10.62 7.85 -20.50
CA VAL A 324 -9.85 8.81 -19.70
C VAL A 324 -8.53 9.10 -20.39
N LYS A 325 -8.36 10.36 -20.83
CA LYS A 325 -7.12 10.85 -21.44
C LYS A 325 -6.32 11.65 -20.42
N GLY A 326 -5.00 11.52 -20.46
CA GLY A 326 -4.10 12.10 -19.47
C GLY A 326 -3.70 11.11 -18.36
N SER A 327 -2.66 11.48 -17.61
CA SER A 327 -2.07 10.66 -16.56
C SER A 327 -2.61 10.95 -15.16
N ASN A 328 -3.41 12.01 -14.99
CA ASN A 328 -4.06 12.30 -13.71
C ASN A 328 -5.33 11.46 -13.53
N ASN A 329 -5.96 11.56 -12.37
CA ASN A 329 -7.01 10.65 -11.95
C ASN A 329 -8.41 11.13 -12.36
N LEU A 330 -9.29 10.16 -12.63
CA LEU A 330 -10.73 10.37 -12.61
C LEU A 330 -11.29 9.79 -11.31
N ILE A 331 -11.93 10.62 -10.50
CA ILE A 331 -12.57 10.20 -9.25
C ILE A 331 -14.09 10.31 -9.41
N ILE A 332 -14.78 9.18 -9.31
CA ILE A 332 -16.23 9.05 -9.47
C ILE A 332 -16.86 8.76 -8.11
N TYR A 333 -17.58 9.73 -7.56
CA TYR A 333 -18.39 9.55 -6.35
C TYR A 333 -19.79 9.08 -6.72
N VAL A 334 -20.22 7.92 -6.21
CA VAL A 334 -21.50 7.31 -6.60
C VAL A 334 -22.48 7.31 -5.43
N ASP A 335 -23.66 7.88 -5.67
CA ASP A 335 -24.71 7.99 -4.67
C ASP A 335 -25.75 6.87 -4.72
N GLN A 336 -25.94 6.18 -5.87
CA GLN A 336 -26.98 5.15 -6.03
C GLN A 336 -26.51 3.86 -6.72
N LYS A 337 -26.05 3.93 -7.98
CA LYS A 337 -25.80 2.71 -8.79
C LYS A 337 -24.75 2.90 -9.87
N VAL A 338 -23.99 1.85 -10.16
CA VAL A 338 -23.12 1.75 -11.35
C VAL A 338 -23.48 0.51 -12.16
N THR A 339 -23.59 0.64 -13.48
CA THR A 339 -23.80 -0.47 -14.40
C THR A 339 -22.96 -0.31 -15.65
N PHE A 340 -22.17 -1.34 -15.94
CA PHE A 340 -21.49 -1.54 -17.21
C PHE A 340 -22.00 -2.85 -17.82
N SER A 341 -22.60 -2.80 -18.99
CA SER A 341 -23.17 -3.98 -19.64
C SER A 341 -23.02 -3.96 -21.16
N ASN A 342 -23.24 -5.12 -21.78
CA ASN A 342 -23.34 -5.31 -23.23
C ASN A 342 -22.17 -4.67 -24.00
N ASN A 343 -20.97 -5.21 -23.76
CA ASN A 343 -19.69 -4.75 -24.32
C ASN A 343 -19.34 -3.29 -24.00
N ALA A 344 -19.84 -2.75 -22.88
CA ALA A 344 -19.38 -1.46 -22.37
C ALA A 344 -17.87 -1.48 -22.09
N GLU A 345 -17.19 -0.38 -22.42
CA GLU A 345 -15.74 -0.26 -22.28
C GLU A 345 -15.35 0.93 -21.39
N PHE A 346 -14.36 0.72 -20.55
CA PHE A 346 -13.66 1.77 -19.82
C PHE A 346 -12.17 1.74 -20.18
N LYS A 347 -11.68 2.79 -20.85
CA LYS A 347 -10.31 2.86 -21.38
C LYS A 347 -9.51 3.96 -20.74
N THR A 348 -8.22 3.68 -20.52
CA THR A 348 -7.25 4.64 -19.98
C THR A 348 -5.97 4.59 -20.84
N PRO A 349 -6.02 5.05 -22.11
CA PRO A 349 -4.90 4.91 -23.05
C PRO A 349 -3.57 5.50 -22.56
N ASP A 350 -3.64 6.54 -21.73
CA ASP A 350 -2.47 7.24 -21.19
C ASP A 350 -2.06 6.75 -19.79
N GLY A 351 -2.67 5.66 -19.30
CA GLY A 351 -2.37 5.07 -17.98
C GLY A 351 -2.96 5.82 -16.79
N GLY A 352 -3.85 6.80 -17.02
CA GLY A 352 -4.62 7.44 -15.94
C GLY A 352 -5.43 6.43 -15.12
N LYS A 353 -5.57 6.70 -13.82
CA LYS A 353 -6.31 5.83 -12.90
C LYS A 353 -7.74 6.30 -12.73
N VAL A 354 -8.64 5.36 -12.50
CA VAL A 354 -10.06 5.62 -12.27
C VAL A 354 -10.42 5.13 -10.90
N PHE A 355 -11.06 5.97 -10.10
CA PHE A 355 -11.55 5.60 -8.78
C PHE A 355 -13.07 5.67 -8.79
N ILE A 356 -13.75 4.60 -8.37
CA ILE A 356 -15.17 4.65 -7.99
C ILE A 356 -15.24 4.58 -6.48
N VAL A 357 -15.80 5.62 -5.87
CA VAL A 357 -15.85 5.79 -4.41
C VAL A 357 -17.31 5.93 -3.98
N SER A 358 -17.69 5.18 -2.93
CA SER A 358 -19.01 5.35 -2.30
C SER A 358 -18.95 5.03 -0.81
N ASP A 359 -19.54 5.91 0.00
CA ASP A 359 -19.78 5.72 1.43
C ASP A 359 -21.17 5.07 1.70
N LYS A 360 -21.91 4.75 0.63
CA LYS A 360 -23.27 4.21 0.68
C LYS A 360 -23.32 2.73 0.32
N ASN A 361 -24.46 2.12 0.64
CA ASN A 361 -24.80 0.78 0.15
C ASN A 361 -25.35 0.89 -1.28
N VAL A 362 -24.45 0.80 -2.25
CA VAL A 362 -24.76 0.90 -3.69
C VAL A 362 -24.55 -0.44 -4.40
N ASP A 363 -25.28 -0.65 -5.49
CA ASP A 363 -25.02 -1.77 -6.41
C ASP A 363 -24.10 -1.32 -7.55
N ILE A 364 -22.98 -2.03 -7.71
CA ILE A 364 -22.00 -1.81 -8.77
C ILE A 364 -21.89 -3.09 -9.58
N SER A 365 -22.22 -3.06 -10.86
CA SER A 365 -22.24 -4.27 -11.70
C SER A 365 -21.52 -4.08 -13.03
N PHE A 366 -20.66 -5.04 -13.36
CA PHE A 366 -19.98 -5.18 -14.65
C PHE A 366 -20.41 -6.52 -15.27
N SER A 367 -20.92 -6.50 -16.49
CA SER A 367 -21.56 -7.66 -17.09
C SER A 367 -21.44 -7.72 -18.61
N ASN A 368 -21.68 -8.89 -19.17
CA ASN A 368 -21.87 -9.15 -20.61
C ASN A 368 -20.71 -8.59 -21.46
N ASN A 369 -19.52 -9.19 -21.29
CA ASN A 369 -18.29 -8.85 -21.99
C ASN A 369 -17.82 -7.39 -21.80
N SER A 370 -18.20 -6.73 -20.71
CA SER A 370 -17.66 -5.41 -20.38
C SER A 370 -16.15 -5.51 -20.14
N SER A 371 -15.39 -4.54 -20.64
CA SER A 371 -13.92 -4.49 -20.51
C SER A 371 -13.48 -3.20 -19.82
N ILE A 372 -12.76 -3.33 -18.71
CA ILE A 372 -12.41 -2.21 -17.84
C ILE A 372 -10.93 -2.26 -17.48
N GLU A 373 -10.23 -1.14 -17.69
CA GLU A 373 -8.80 -0.99 -17.37
C GLU A 373 -8.54 0.08 -16.31
N ASN A 374 -7.57 -0.19 -15.42
CA ASN A 374 -7.09 0.70 -14.36
C ASN A 374 -8.20 1.28 -13.45
N LEU A 375 -9.19 0.45 -13.13
CA LEU A 375 -10.30 0.83 -12.25
C LEU A 375 -10.07 0.37 -10.81
N TYR A 376 -10.20 1.30 -9.87
CA TYR A 376 -10.06 1.06 -8.43
C TYR A 376 -11.40 1.38 -7.76
N ILE A 377 -12.02 0.39 -7.13
CA ILE A 377 -13.34 0.54 -6.49
C ILE A 377 -13.12 0.54 -4.98
N TYR A 378 -13.53 1.63 -4.33
CA TYR A 378 -13.53 1.75 -2.87
C TYR A 378 -14.93 2.06 -2.37
N ALA A 379 -15.68 1.00 -2.04
CA ALA A 379 -17.04 1.11 -1.55
C ALA A 379 -17.31 0.06 -0.47
N PRO A 380 -16.74 0.20 0.74
CA PRO A 380 -16.81 -0.79 1.82
C PRO A 380 -18.23 -1.28 2.20
N GLY A 381 -19.27 -0.47 1.93
CA GLY A 381 -20.67 -0.82 2.17
C GLY A 381 -21.43 -1.37 0.97
N ALA A 382 -20.83 -1.38 -0.22
CA ALA A 382 -21.50 -1.70 -1.48
C ALA A 382 -21.48 -3.19 -1.82
N LYS A 383 -22.32 -3.56 -2.79
CA LYS A 383 -22.29 -4.85 -3.48
C LYS A 383 -21.70 -4.67 -4.87
N VAL A 384 -20.59 -5.34 -5.15
CA VAL A 384 -19.91 -5.34 -6.44
C VAL A 384 -20.06 -6.69 -7.13
N THR A 385 -20.52 -6.70 -8.38
CA THR A 385 -20.74 -7.91 -9.16
C THR A 385 -20.02 -7.84 -10.51
N PHE A 386 -19.22 -8.86 -10.81
CA PHE A 386 -18.63 -9.13 -12.11
C PHE A 386 -19.29 -10.39 -12.69
N SER A 387 -19.79 -10.31 -13.92
CA SER A 387 -20.54 -11.42 -14.52
C SER A 387 -20.37 -11.54 -16.03
N ASN A 388 -20.65 -12.72 -16.57
CA ASN A 388 -20.78 -12.98 -18.00
C ASN A 388 -19.60 -12.46 -18.85
N ASN A 389 -18.41 -13.02 -18.60
CA ASN A 389 -17.14 -12.70 -19.25
C ASN A 389 -16.70 -11.22 -19.12
N ALA A 390 -17.09 -10.55 -18.03
CA ALA A 390 -16.51 -9.25 -17.72
C ALA A 390 -15.00 -9.39 -17.45
N SER A 391 -14.19 -8.55 -18.10
CA SER A 391 -12.75 -8.45 -17.86
C SER A 391 -12.45 -7.17 -17.11
N PHE A 392 -11.80 -7.31 -15.95
CA PHE A 392 -11.50 -6.19 -15.07
C PHE A 392 -10.03 -6.18 -14.69
N LYS A 393 -9.36 -5.06 -14.96
CA LYS A 393 -8.00 -4.79 -14.49
C LYS A 393 -8.04 -3.67 -13.46
N GLY A 394 -7.79 -3.99 -12.20
CA GLY A 394 -8.05 -3.06 -11.11
C GLY A 394 -7.91 -3.65 -9.71
N SER A 395 -8.46 -2.93 -8.73
CA SER A 395 -8.65 -3.44 -7.37
C SER A 395 -10.06 -3.11 -6.88
N VAL A 396 -10.63 -3.96 -6.02
CA VAL A 396 -11.95 -3.77 -5.43
C VAL A 396 -11.90 -3.96 -3.92
N VAL A 397 -12.40 -2.97 -3.19
CA VAL A 397 -12.76 -3.06 -1.78
C VAL A 397 -14.25 -2.82 -1.66
N ALA A 398 -14.98 -3.85 -1.25
CA ALA A 398 -16.42 -3.77 -1.10
C ALA A 398 -16.97 -4.58 0.07
N GLY A 399 -18.22 -4.31 0.42
CA GLY A 399 -18.99 -5.14 1.35
C GLY A 399 -19.13 -6.53 0.75
N ASP A 400 -19.98 -6.66 -0.27
CA ASP A 400 -20.16 -7.92 -0.97
C ASP A 400 -19.44 -7.89 -2.33
N VAL A 401 -18.69 -8.93 -2.66
CA VAL A 401 -18.08 -9.12 -3.98
C VAL A 401 -18.59 -10.42 -4.59
N SER A 402 -19.03 -10.38 -5.84
CA SER A 402 -19.48 -11.56 -6.58
C SER A 402 -18.77 -11.65 -7.93
N LEU A 403 -18.05 -12.74 -8.18
CA LEU A 403 -17.41 -13.02 -9.47
C LEU A 403 -18.09 -14.23 -10.10
N SER A 404 -18.72 -14.01 -11.25
CA SER A 404 -19.53 -15.02 -11.94
C SER A 404 -19.19 -15.18 -13.43
N ASN A 405 -19.31 -16.41 -13.94
CA ASN A 405 -19.25 -16.77 -15.36
C ASN A 405 -18.03 -16.21 -16.11
N ASN A 406 -16.87 -16.87 -15.97
CA ASN A 406 -15.60 -16.53 -16.64
C ASN A 406 -15.16 -15.07 -16.44
N ALA A 407 -15.46 -14.48 -15.29
CA ALA A 407 -14.91 -13.17 -14.93
C ALA A 407 -13.40 -13.31 -14.68
N GLU A 408 -12.63 -12.41 -15.27
CA GLU A 408 -11.19 -12.31 -15.08
C GLU A 408 -10.88 -11.01 -14.32
N PHE A 409 -10.16 -11.15 -13.21
CA PHE A 409 -9.72 -10.04 -12.38
C PHE A 409 -8.21 -9.98 -12.36
N VAL A 410 -7.62 -8.86 -12.78
CA VAL A 410 -6.16 -8.68 -12.79
C VAL A 410 -5.78 -7.47 -11.97
N GLU A 411 -5.00 -7.66 -10.90
CA GLU A 411 -4.39 -6.56 -10.18
C GLU A 411 -3.50 -5.77 -11.14
N PRO A 412 -3.73 -4.46 -11.33
CA PRO A 412 -2.93 -3.63 -12.21
C PRO A 412 -1.56 -3.54 -11.55
N GLN A 413 -0.53 -4.04 -12.24
CA GLN A 413 0.80 -4.27 -11.67
C GLN A 413 1.27 -3.16 -10.73
N SER A 414 1.05 -3.35 -9.43
CA SER A 414 1.97 -2.88 -8.42
C SER A 414 3.10 -3.88 -8.36
N VAL A 415 4.31 -3.37 -8.47
CA VAL A 415 5.62 -4.04 -8.29
C VAL A 415 5.51 -5.14 -7.21
N PRO A 416 6.14 -6.32 -7.41
CA PRO A 416 5.97 -7.49 -6.55
C PRO A 416 6.04 -7.14 -5.06
N VAL A 417 4.99 -7.49 -4.33
CA VAL A 417 5.09 -7.64 -2.87
C VAL A 417 5.86 -8.94 -2.65
N GLU A 418 7.17 -8.84 -2.45
CA GLU A 418 7.93 -9.93 -1.86
C GLU A 418 7.42 -10.12 -0.43
N VAL A 419 6.57 -11.14 -0.25
CA VAL A 419 6.23 -11.65 1.08
C VAL A 419 7.45 -12.39 1.61
N SER A 420 8.40 -11.65 2.16
CA SER A 420 9.36 -12.17 3.14
C SER A 420 8.93 -11.68 4.52
N GLY A 421 9.11 -12.53 5.52
CA GLY A 421 8.44 -12.43 6.82
C GLY A 421 8.65 -11.12 7.57
N GLU A 422 7.67 -10.84 8.43
CA GLU A 422 7.44 -9.64 9.25
C GLU A 422 6.63 -8.55 8.55
N SER A 423 5.42 -8.30 9.08
CA SER A 423 4.49 -7.31 8.58
C SER A 423 5.06 -5.89 8.75
N SER A 424 5.79 -5.38 7.76
CA SER A 424 6.04 -3.95 7.66
C SER A 424 4.80 -3.30 7.05
N ALA A 425 4.22 -2.30 7.72
CA ALA A 425 3.52 -1.29 6.95
C ALA A 425 4.60 -0.60 6.09
N ASP A 426 4.40 -0.57 4.79
CA ASP A 426 5.26 0.21 3.90
C ASP A 426 5.13 1.68 4.29
N PHE A 427 6.16 2.25 4.89
CA PHE A 427 6.31 3.70 4.92
C PHE A 427 7.20 4.10 3.75
N GLU A 428 6.83 5.18 3.06
CA GLU A 428 7.70 5.80 2.06
C GLU A 428 8.20 7.15 2.56
N ILE A 429 9.48 7.42 2.32
CA ILE A 429 10.09 8.73 2.57
C ILE A 429 9.58 9.66 1.47
N VAL A 430 8.86 10.71 1.88
CA VAL A 430 8.33 11.76 1.01
C VAL A 430 9.38 12.86 0.82
N GLU A 431 10.07 13.22 1.90
CA GLU A 431 11.08 14.27 1.89
C GLU A 431 12.19 13.97 2.90
N TRP A 432 13.42 14.32 2.52
CA TRP A 432 14.57 14.31 3.42
C TRP A 432 15.36 15.60 3.21
N GLY A 433 15.49 16.41 4.26
CA GLY A 433 16.21 17.66 4.18
C GLY A 433 16.70 18.18 5.52
N LYS A 434 17.45 19.28 5.44
CA LYS A 434 17.65 20.18 6.58
C LYS A 434 16.43 21.09 6.65
N ASP A 435 15.89 21.25 7.87
CA ASP A 435 14.83 22.22 8.16
C ASP A 435 15.31 23.67 7.95
#